data_AF-A0A7R6WZT6-F1
#
_entry.id   AF-A0A7R6WZT6-F1
#
_cell.length_a   1.000
_cell.length_b   1.000
_cell.length_c   1.000
_cell.angle_alpha   90.00
_cell.angle_beta   90.00
_cell.angle_gamma   90.00
#
_symmetry.space_group_name_H-M   'P 1'
#
loop_
_entity.id
_entity.type
_entity.pdbx_description
1 polymer ?
#
loop_
_entity_poly.entity_id
_entity_poly.type
_entity_poly.pdbx_seq_one_letter_code
_entity_poly.pdbx_strand_id
1 'polypeptide(L)'
;MDKRDLSAIFRERLKLLLTRSDLNQSAFASAVGIDRSALSQLMSGASTRLPRAETLLNIAAEFKVSLDWLLGLSQDEGVTGEIRESLEIEEAPDGFDRTLLAKWFAEAAGTKIRYVPAGIPDLLRTRALVDYEANITNRSRLAQASETQYRIEYNRRPETDMEVCMPRHTLEIFARGLGVWDRFPEADRKQQLAHMATLLDDLYPTFRLFLYDGRMRYSIPLTIFGPYRAAIYVGDMYVVLNATQPVQALTQHFDNLIRAADVNPHEAAAFARNLAGMSFPSGSA
;
A
#
# COMPACT_ATOMS: atom_id res chain seq x y z
N MET A 1 -19.28 0.35 16.58
CA MET A 1 -19.46 -1.11 16.47
C MET A 1 -20.45 -1.55 17.52
N ASP A 2 -21.59 -2.12 17.13
CA ASP A 2 -22.62 -2.59 18.08
C ASP A 2 -22.11 -3.84 18.83
N LYS A 3 -22.52 -4.03 20.09
CA LYS A 3 -22.17 -5.23 20.90
C LYS A 3 -22.63 -6.53 20.22
N ARG A 4 -23.69 -6.45 19.41
CA ARG A 4 -24.23 -7.58 18.66
C ARG A 4 -23.31 -8.00 17.51
N ASP A 5 -22.72 -7.03 16.80
CA ASP A 5 -21.78 -7.29 15.70
C ASP A 5 -20.49 -7.95 16.22
N LEU A 6 -19.98 -7.45 17.35
CA LEU A 6 -18.78 -7.96 18.00
C LEU A 6 -18.92 -9.45 18.39
N SER A 7 -20.08 -9.81 18.94
CA SER A 7 -20.36 -11.19 19.38
C SER A 7 -20.52 -12.15 18.19
N ALA A 8 -21.05 -11.64 17.06
CA ALA A 8 -21.18 -12.41 15.84
C ALA A 8 -19.81 -12.72 15.22
N ILE A 9 -18.96 -11.71 15.07
CA ILE A 9 -17.60 -11.86 14.53
C ILE A 9 -16.77 -12.81 15.38
N PHE A 10 -16.80 -12.65 16.71
CA PHE A 10 -16.14 -13.56 17.63
C PHE A 10 -16.57 -15.01 17.41
N ARG A 11 -17.88 -15.26 17.29
CA ARG A 11 -18.43 -16.61 17.08
C ARG A 11 -17.99 -17.21 15.76
N GLU A 12 -17.96 -16.43 14.68
CA GLU A 12 -17.48 -16.89 13.38
C GLU A 12 -16.00 -17.27 13.44
N ARG A 13 -15.16 -16.40 14.01
CA ARG A 13 -13.72 -16.64 14.16
C ARG A 13 -13.43 -17.84 15.08
N LEU A 14 -14.20 -18.01 16.15
CA LEU A 14 -14.11 -19.18 17.03
C LEU A 14 -14.47 -20.49 16.30
N LYS A 15 -15.53 -20.48 15.47
CA LYS A 15 -15.88 -21.65 14.64
C LYS A 15 -14.78 -21.99 13.64
N LEU A 16 -14.16 -20.98 13.06
CA LEU A 16 -13.05 -21.14 12.14
C LEU A 16 -11.82 -21.75 12.84
N LEU A 17 -11.48 -21.31 14.06
CA LEU A 17 -10.42 -21.93 14.87
C LEU A 17 -10.71 -23.39 15.22
N LEU A 18 -11.95 -23.71 15.60
CA LEU A 18 -12.33 -25.09 15.89
C LEU A 18 -12.23 -25.98 14.66
N THR A 19 -12.66 -25.47 13.50
CA THR A 19 -12.60 -26.22 12.23
C THR A 19 -11.16 -26.48 11.79
N ARG A 20 -10.26 -25.50 11.99
CA ARG A 20 -8.85 -25.61 11.61
C ARG A 20 -8.00 -26.44 12.56
N SER A 21 -8.36 -26.51 13.84
CA SER A 21 -7.57 -27.23 14.84
C SER A 21 -7.74 -28.75 14.79
N ASP A 22 -8.71 -29.27 14.02
CA ASP A 22 -9.09 -30.69 13.95
C ASP A 22 -9.44 -31.30 15.33
N LEU A 23 -9.71 -30.44 16.32
CA LEU A 23 -10.10 -30.82 17.67
C LEU A 23 -11.61 -30.98 17.76
N ASN A 24 -12.04 -31.99 18.53
CA ASN A 24 -13.44 -32.05 18.96
C ASN A 24 -13.74 -30.96 20.02
N GLN A 25 -15.01 -30.61 20.20
CA GLN A 25 -15.42 -29.54 21.14
C GLN A 25 -14.93 -29.75 22.58
N SER A 26 -14.84 -31.00 23.06
CA SER A 26 -14.36 -31.28 24.41
C SER A 26 -12.86 -31.00 24.54
N ALA A 27 -12.06 -31.41 23.54
CA ALA A 27 -10.63 -31.17 23.48
C ALA A 27 -10.32 -29.68 23.32
N PHE A 28 -11.06 -28.97 22.46
CA PHE A 28 -10.93 -27.53 22.29
C PHE A 28 -11.25 -26.77 23.59
N ALA A 29 -12.35 -27.12 24.27
CA ALA A 29 -12.74 -26.50 25.53
C ALA A 29 -11.66 -26.69 26.60
N SER A 30 -11.11 -27.91 26.70
CA SER A 30 -10.03 -28.23 27.62
C SER A 30 -8.74 -27.44 27.31
N ALA A 31 -8.40 -27.27 26.03
CA ALA A 31 -7.19 -26.56 25.61
C ALA A 31 -7.21 -25.08 26.02
N VAL A 32 -8.40 -24.44 25.99
CA VAL A 32 -8.56 -23.02 26.37
C VAL A 32 -9.02 -22.82 27.82
N GLY A 33 -9.10 -23.89 28.61
CA GLY A 33 -9.42 -23.84 30.04
C GLY A 33 -10.88 -23.58 30.37
N ILE A 34 -11.83 -24.00 29.52
CA ILE A 34 -13.27 -23.89 29.77
C ILE A 34 -13.97 -25.24 29.72
N ASP A 35 -15.19 -25.31 30.25
CA ASP A 35 -16.01 -26.50 30.15
C ASP A 35 -16.71 -26.62 28.77
N ARG A 36 -17.08 -27.84 28.39
CA ARG A 36 -17.73 -28.13 27.09
C ARG A 36 -19.07 -27.40 26.94
N SER A 37 -19.83 -27.25 28.02
CA SER A 37 -21.11 -26.53 27.99
C SER A 37 -20.93 -25.03 27.72
N ALA A 38 -19.89 -24.41 28.27
CA ALA A 38 -19.53 -23.02 28.07
C ALA A 38 -19.10 -22.78 26.62
N LEU A 39 -18.27 -23.67 26.06
CA LEU A 39 -17.93 -23.60 24.63
C LEU A 39 -19.17 -23.72 23.74
N SER A 40 -20.05 -24.68 24.03
CA SER A 40 -21.31 -24.86 23.29
C SER A 40 -22.20 -23.61 23.36
N GLN A 41 -22.32 -23.00 24.54
CA GLN A 41 -23.06 -21.75 24.72
C GLN A 41 -22.47 -20.59 23.90
N LEU A 42 -21.14 -20.43 23.89
CA LEU A 42 -20.45 -19.43 23.08
C LEU A 42 -20.73 -19.63 21.59
N MET A 43 -20.75 -20.87 21.10
CA MET A 43 -21.01 -21.21 19.70
C MET A 43 -22.49 -21.12 19.29
N SER A 44 -23.43 -21.32 20.22
CA SER A 44 -24.84 -21.64 19.93
C SER A 44 -25.70 -20.54 19.32
N GLY A 45 -25.38 -19.27 19.53
CA GLY A 45 -26.33 -18.19 19.22
C GLY A 45 -26.79 -17.42 20.44
N ALA A 46 -27.07 -18.17 21.51
CA ALA A 46 -28.05 -17.79 22.53
C ALA A 46 -27.60 -16.64 23.45
N SER A 47 -26.28 -16.43 23.57
CA SER A 47 -25.69 -15.34 24.34
C SER A 47 -25.03 -14.33 23.41
N THR A 48 -25.32 -13.05 23.62
CA THR A 48 -24.58 -11.89 23.07
C THR A 48 -23.48 -11.41 24.03
N ARG A 49 -23.13 -12.21 25.04
CA ARG A 49 -22.05 -11.90 25.98
C ARG A 49 -20.78 -12.58 25.52
N LEU A 50 -19.72 -11.78 25.39
CA LEU A 50 -18.36 -12.28 25.24
C LEU A 50 -17.94 -13.04 26.50
N PRO A 51 -17.02 -14.02 26.35
CA PRO A 51 -16.43 -14.69 27.49
C PRO A 51 -15.52 -13.73 28.28
N ARG A 52 -15.05 -14.17 29.45
CA ARG A 52 -14.15 -13.37 30.29
C ARG A 52 -12.84 -13.11 29.56
N ALA A 53 -12.17 -12.02 29.92
CA ALA A 53 -10.87 -11.64 29.34
C ALA A 53 -9.85 -12.77 29.41
N GLU A 54 -9.81 -13.52 30.51
CA GLU A 54 -8.96 -14.71 30.68
C GLU A 54 -9.21 -15.77 29.60
N THR A 55 -10.48 -16.11 29.34
CA THR A 55 -10.82 -17.07 28.27
C THR A 55 -10.43 -16.56 26.89
N LEU A 56 -10.62 -15.26 26.61
CA LEU A 56 -10.20 -14.66 25.34
C LEU A 56 -8.68 -14.76 25.16
N LEU A 57 -7.92 -14.45 26.22
CA LEU A 57 -6.46 -14.57 26.23
C LEU A 57 -6.01 -16.02 26.02
N ASN A 58 -6.66 -16.98 26.66
CA ASN A 58 -6.34 -18.40 26.49
C ASN A 58 -6.60 -18.88 25.05
N ILE A 59 -7.73 -18.49 24.44
CA ILE A 59 -8.02 -18.82 23.04
C ILE A 59 -6.94 -18.23 22.12
N ALA A 60 -6.59 -16.96 22.33
CA ALA A 60 -5.57 -16.26 21.55
C ALA A 60 -4.19 -16.94 21.66
N ALA A 61 -3.77 -17.28 22.87
CA ALA A 61 -2.48 -17.91 23.14
C ALA A 61 -2.36 -19.34 22.59
N GLU A 62 -3.43 -20.13 22.76
CA GLU A 62 -3.49 -21.53 22.33
C GLU A 62 -3.52 -21.64 20.80
N PHE A 63 -4.45 -20.93 20.16
CA PHE A 63 -4.66 -21.02 18.71
C PHE A 63 -3.80 -20.07 17.91
N LYS A 64 -2.83 -19.44 18.56
CA LYS A 64 -1.85 -18.64 17.86
C LYS A 64 -2.57 -17.53 17.07
N VAL A 65 -3.39 -16.72 17.77
CA VAL A 65 -4.08 -15.57 17.17
C VAL A 65 -4.07 -14.32 18.04
N SER A 66 -4.26 -13.14 17.44
CA SER A 66 -4.39 -11.88 18.18
C SER A 66 -5.79 -11.72 18.77
N LEU A 67 -5.90 -10.97 19.87
CA LEU A 67 -7.20 -10.58 20.43
C LEU A 67 -7.95 -9.64 19.49
N ASP A 68 -7.24 -8.76 18.78
CA ASP A 68 -7.84 -7.85 17.81
C ASP A 68 -8.48 -8.60 16.66
N TRP A 69 -7.84 -9.67 16.18
CA TRP A 69 -8.49 -10.59 15.28
C TRP A 69 -9.57 -11.41 15.98
N LEU A 70 -9.40 -11.91 17.20
CA LEU A 70 -10.50 -12.66 17.82
C LEU A 70 -11.78 -11.81 17.99
N LEU A 71 -11.64 -10.49 18.09
CA LEU A 71 -12.70 -9.51 18.35
C LEU A 71 -13.08 -8.63 17.15
N GLY A 72 -12.62 -8.88 15.93
CA GLY A 72 -13.08 -8.11 14.77
C GLY A 72 -12.38 -6.76 14.52
N LEU A 73 -11.38 -6.41 15.33
CA LEU A 73 -10.60 -5.17 15.20
C LEU A 73 -9.51 -5.27 14.11
N SER A 74 -9.00 -6.48 13.87
CA SER A 74 -8.01 -6.78 12.81
C SER A 74 -8.48 -7.92 11.91
N GLN A 75 -7.99 -7.97 10.67
CA GLN A 75 -8.12 -9.13 9.77
C GLN A 75 -6.86 -10.02 9.77
N ASP A 76 -5.81 -9.59 10.45
CA ASP A 76 -4.55 -10.32 10.60
C ASP A 76 -4.60 -11.33 11.76
N GLU A 77 -4.42 -12.61 11.44
CA GLU A 77 -4.50 -13.73 12.37
C GLU A 77 -3.30 -13.84 13.35
N GLY A 78 -2.23 -13.05 13.22
CA GLY A 78 -0.95 -13.28 13.95
C GLY A 78 -0.99 -13.39 15.49
N VAL A 79 -0.15 -14.26 16.05
CA VAL A 79 -0.02 -14.59 17.50
C VAL A 79 0.82 -13.60 18.30
N THR A 80 0.42 -13.46 19.57
CA THR A 80 1.17 -12.95 20.73
C THR A 80 2.68 -13.19 20.71
N GLY A 81 3.46 -12.10 20.75
CA GLY A 81 4.87 -12.12 21.13
C GLY A 81 5.71 -11.10 20.39
N GLU A 82 5.39 -10.88 19.11
CA GLU A 82 5.67 -9.62 18.48
C GLU A 82 4.42 -8.77 18.73
N ILE A 83 4.54 -7.77 19.58
CA ILE A 83 4.03 -6.47 19.14
C ILE A 83 4.81 -6.25 17.84
N ARG A 84 4.31 -6.78 16.72
CA ARG A 84 4.64 -6.20 15.43
C ARG A 84 4.05 -4.84 15.60
N GLU A 85 4.94 -3.91 15.94
CA GLU A 85 4.61 -2.50 16.02
C GLU A 85 3.68 -2.26 14.84
N SER A 86 2.56 -1.57 15.05
CA SER A 86 1.68 -1.14 13.97
C SER A 86 2.39 -0.25 12.93
N LEU A 87 3.72 -0.16 13.04
CA LEU A 87 4.78 0.53 12.36
C LEU A 87 5.94 -0.49 12.22
N GLU A 88 5.88 -1.41 11.26
CA GLU A 88 7.11 -2.15 10.90
C GLU A 88 8.03 -1.16 10.19
N ILE A 89 9.21 -0.88 10.77
CA ILE A 89 10.31 -0.19 10.10
C ILE A 89 11.16 -1.28 9.45
N GLU A 90 11.02 -1.46 8.14
CA GLU A 90 11.80 -2.47 7.41
C GLU A 90 12.86 -1.79 6.53
N GLU A 91 14.13 -2.05 6.84
CA GLU A 91 15.27 -1.75 5.96
C GLU A 91 15.24 -2.72 4.78
N ALA A 92 15.28 -2.20 3.55
CA ALA A 92 15.29 -3.02 2.33
C ALA A 92 16.49 -3.99 2.39
N PRO A 93 16.29 -5.32 2.49
CA PRO A 93 17.40 -6.24 2.66
C PRO A 93 18.28 -6.21 1.41
N ASP A 94 19.59 -6.03 1.61
CA ASP A 94 20.60 -6.23 0.59
C ASP A 94 20.67 -7.73 0.23
N GLY A 95 19.81 -8.18 -0.69
CA GLY A 95 20.07 -9.35 -1.52
C GLY A 95 19.04 -10.47 -1.53
N PHE A 96 18.78 -10.94 -2.76
CA PHE A 96 18.43 -12.31 -3.16
C PHE A 96 17.31 -13.05 -2.40
N ASP A 97 16.18 -12.38 -2.21
CA ASP A 97 14.87 -13.00 -2.44
C ASP A 97 13.86 -11.87 -2.69
N ARG A 98 12.76 -12.15 -3.38
CA ARG A 98 11.69 -11.18 -3.75
C ARG A 98 11.63 -9.97 -2.81
N THR A 99 11.81 -8.75 -3.34
CA THR A 99 11.69 -7.52 -2.54
C THR A 99 10.35 -7.55 -1.78
N LEU A 100 10.31 -7.06 -0.54
CA LEU A 100 9.09 -7.02 0.28
C LEU A 100 7.93 -6.37 -0.47
N LEU A 101 8.27 -5.32 -1.22
CA LEU A 101 7.36 -4.66 -2.14
C LEU A 101 6.76 -5.65 -3.16
N ALA A 102 7.58 -6.46 -3.81
CA ALA A 102 7.12 -7.49 -4.75
C ALA A 102 6.17 -8.50 -4.11
N LYS A 103 6.41 -8.88 -2.84
CA LYS A 103 5.49 -9.72 -2.08
C LYS A 103 4.14 -9.02 -1.88
N TRP A 104 4.14 -7.76 -1.45
CA TRP A 104 2.89 -7.00 -1.23
C TRP A 104 2.07 -6.79 -2.50
N PHE A 105 2.74 -6.51 -3.63
CA PHE A 105 2.07 -6.43 -4.93
C PHE A 105 1.43 -7.77 -5.34
N ALA A 106 2.11 -8.89 -5.08
CA ALA A 106 1.57 -10.22 -5.35
C ALA A 106 0.36 -10.56 -4.46
N GLU A 107 0.41 -10.22 -3.17
CA GLU A 107 -0.71 -10.40 -2.24
C GLU A 107 -1.92 -9.52 -2.58
N ALA A 108 -1.68 -8.34 -3.15
CA ALA A 108 -2.71 -7.42 -3.59
C ALA A 108 -3.25 -7.71 -5.00
N ALA A 109 -2.82 -8.79 -5.66
CA ALA A 109 -3.29 -9.16 -6.99
C ALA A 109 -4.83 -9.27 -7.03
N GLY A 110 -5.44 -8.71 -8.07
CA GLY A 110 -6.89 -8.62 -8.21
C GLY A 110 -7.54 -7.52 -7.37
N THR A 111 -6.77 -6.74 -6.62
CA THR A 111 -7.25 -5.54 -5.92
C THR A 111 -6.66 -4.27 -6.54
N LYS A 112 -7.33 -3.14 -6.29
CA LYS A 112 -6.83 -1.84 -6.73
C LYS A 112 -5.67 -1.36 -5.86
N ILE A 113 -4.60 -0.92 -6.50
CA ILE A 113 -3.45 -0.30 -5.83
C ILE A 113 -3.55 1.22 -5.95
N ARG A 114 -3.33 1.92 -4.84
CA ARG A 114 -3.30 3.39 -4.80
C ARG A 114 -1.90 3.86 -4.43
N TYR A 115 -1.34 4.78 -5.19
CA TYR A 115 0.06 5.14 -5.06
C TYR A 115 0.28 6.66 -5.12
N VAL A 116 1.03 7.19 -4.16
CA VAL A 116 1.55 8.56 -4.16
C VAL A 116 3.07 8.46 -4.25
N PRO A 117 3.69 8.86 -5.38
CA PRO A 117 5.14 8.78 -5.55
C PRO A 117 5.86 9.93 -4.84
N ALA A 118 7.15 9.73 -4.55
CA ALA A 118 8.05 10.80 -4.11
C ALA A 118 8.55 11.69 -5.27
N GLY A 119 8.48 11.18 -6.51
CA GLY A 119 8.92 11.85 -7.72
C GLY A 119 8.10 11.40 -8.93
N ILE A 120 8.71 11.33 -10.11
CA ILE A 120 8.04 10.74 -11.29
C ILE A 120 7.84 9.24 -11.02
N PRO A 121 6.66 8.63 -11.26
CA PRO A 121 6.46 7.19 -11.06
C PRO A 121 7.47 6.36 -11.87
N ASP A 122 8.10 5.35 -11.25
CA ASP A 122 9.16 4.55 -11.90
C ASP A 122 8.70 3.93 -13.23
N LEU A 123 7.42 3.50 -13.30
CA LEU A 123 6.81 2.95 -14.51
C LEU A 123 6.88 3.89 -15.70
N LEU A 124 6.85 5.20 -15.44
CA LEU A 124 6.81 6.23 -16.46
C LEU A 124 8.20 6.75 -16.82
N ARG A 125 9.27 6.27 -16.16
CA ARG A 125 10.64 6.75 -16.36
C ARG A 125 11.32 6.09 -17.55
N THR A 126 12.04 6.91 -18.31
CA THR A 126 13.04 6.49 -19.29
C THR A 126 14.29 6.00 -18.59
N ARG A 127 15.08 5.18 -19.29
CA ARG A 127 16.39 4.73 -18.81
C ARG A 127 17.32 5.90 -18.48
N ALA A 128 17.32 6.97 -19.28
CA ALA A 128 18.15 8.14 -19.04
C ALA A 128 17.87 8.79 -17.68
N LEU A 129 16.60 8.92 -17.29
CA LEU A 129 16.22 9.46 -15.99
C LEU A 129 16.61 8.50 -14.86
N VAL A 130 16.37 7.20 -15.03
CA VAL A 130 16.77 6.19 -14.03
C VAL A 130 18.28 6.23 -13.77
N ASP A 131 19.09 6.26 -14.84
CA ASP A 131 20.55 6.33 -14.74
C ASP A 131 21.02 7.64 -14.09
N TYR A 132 20.34 8.76 -14.37
CA TYR A 132 20.63 10.06 -13.74
C TYR A 132 20.34 10.05 -12.24
N GLU A 133 19.16 9.58 -11.82
CA GLU A 133 18.76 9.55 -10.40
C GLU A 133 19.59 8.56 -9.58
N ALA A 134 19.96 7.42 -10.17
CA ALA A 134 20.84 6.43 -9.54
C ALA A 134 22.24 7.00 -9.20
N ASN A 135 22.72 8.01 -9.94
CA ASN A 135 24.00 8.68 -9.65
C ASN A 135 23.89 9.71 -8.51
N ILE A 136 22.68 10.23 -8.23
CA ILE A 136 22.44 11.21 -7.16
C ILE A 136 22.26 10.49 -5.82
N THR A 137 21.46 9.43 -5.82
CA THR A 137 21.22 8.63 -4.61
C THR A 137 22.33 7.62 -4.45
N ASN A 138 23.16 7.75 -3.43
CA ASN A 138 24.23 6.80 -3.08
C ASN A 138 23.68 5.44 -2.54
N ARG A 139 22.51 5.03 -3.03
CA ARG A 139 21.86 3.76 -2.69
C ARG A 139 22.38 2.64 -3.57
N SER A 140 22.37 1.43 -3.03
CA SER A 140 22.67 0.21 -3.78
C SER A 140 21.83 0.15 -5.05
N ARG A 141 22.48 0.29 -6.22
CA ARG A 141 21.87 0.19 -7.56
C ARG A 141 21.03 -1.08 -7.72
N LEU A 142 21.37 -2.15 -6.99
CA LEU A 142 20.70 -3.44 -7.03
C LEU A 142 19.31 -3.42 -6.36
N ALA A 143 19.15 -2.71 -5.23
CA ALA A 143 17.87 -2.57 -4.55
C ALA A 143 16.86 -1.77 -5.39
N GLN A 144 17.29 -0.65 -5.98
CA GLN A 144 16.43 0.15 -6.86
C GLN A 144 16.05 -0.59 -8.14
N ALA A 145 16.99 -1.31 -8.76
CA ALA A 145 16.74 -2.03 -10.00
C ALA A 145 15.73 -3.17 -9.80
N SER A 146 15.82 -3.93 -8.71
CA SER A 146 14.90 -5.03 -8.41
C SER A 146 13.48 -4.54 -8.10
N GLU A 147 13.32 -3.45 -7.33
CA GLU A 147 12.02 -2.84 -7.06
C GLU A 147 11.38 -2.24 -8.32
N THR A 148 12.18 -1.55 -9.14
CA THR A 148 11.73 -0.95 -10.40
C THR A 148 11.31 -2.01 -11.41
N GLN A 149 12.12 -3.05 -11.59
CA GLN A 149 11.85 -4.14 -12.53
C GLN A 149 10.56 -4.88 -12.16
N TYR A 150 10.34 -5.15 -10.87
CA TYR A 150 9.12 -5.80 -10.43
C TYR A 150 7.87 -4.92 -10.65
N ARG A 151 7.97 -3.61 -10.38
CA ARG A 151 6.87 -2.66 -10.68
C ARG A 151 6.54 -2.65 -12.17
N ILE A 152 7.55 -2.65 -13.05
CA ILE A 152 7.34 -2.69 -14.50
C ILE A 152 6.70 -4.01 -14.94
N GLU A 153 7.18 -5.15 -14.43
CA GLU A 153 6.64 -6.47 -14.75
C GLU A 153 5.23 -6.69 -14.22
N TYR A 154 4.91 -6.15 -13.04
CA TYR A 154 3.57 -6.19 -12.47
C TYR A 154 2.59 -5.39 -13.35
N ASN A 155 2.91 -4.15 -13.69
CA ASN A 155 2.02 -3.25 -14.46
C ASN A 155 1.76 -3.69 -15.91
N ARG A 156 2.57 -4.62 -16.45
CA ARG A 156 2.31 -5.25 -17.76
C ARG A 156 1.33 -6.40 -17.69
N ARG A 157 0.85 -6.77 -16.49
CA ARG A 157 -0.15 -7.83 -16.34
C ARG A 157 -1.54 -7.27 -16.62
N PRO A 158 -2.39 -7.99 -17.38
CA PRO A 158 -3.75 -7.52 -17.72
C PRO A 158 -4.64 -7.23 -16.50
N GLU A 159 -4.29 -7.75 -15.33
CA GLU A 159 -5.10 -7.74 -14.11
C GLU A 159 -4.79 -6.56 -13.17
N THR A 160 -3.87 -5.68 -13.54
CA THR A 160 -3.48 -4.56 -12.66
C THR A 160 -4.42 -3.38 -12.79
N ASP A 161 -4.97 -2.92 -11.67
CA ASP A 161 -5.73 -1.66 -11.56
C ASP A 161 -5.01 -0.71 -10.59
N MET A 162 -4.42 0.37 -11.13
CA MET A 162 -3.62 1.31 -10.33
C MET A 162 -4.08 2.76 -10.50
N GLU A 163 -4.30 3.42 -9.37
CA GLU A 163 -4.54 4.86 -9.27
C GLU A 163 -3.29 5.53 -8.67
N VAL A 164 -2.82 6.58 -9.32
CA VAL A 164 -1.64 7.34 -8.90
C VAL A 164 -2.02 8.79 -8.71
N CYS A 165 -1.67 9.40 -7.57
CA CYS A 165 -1.88 10.83 -7.32
C CYS A 165 -0.54 11.51 -7.06
N MET A 166 -0.25 12.62 -7.76
CA MET A 166 0.94 13.42 -7.49
C MET A 166 0.71 14.92 -7.75
N PRO A 167 1.50 15.83 -7.18
CA PRO A 167 1.38 17.25 -7.50
C PRO A 167 1.73 17.53 -8.97
N ARG A 168 0.90 18.32 -9.69
CA ARG A 168 1.23 18.75 -11.07
C ARG A 168 2.57 19.48 -11.15
N HIS A 169 2.91 20.21 -10.08
CA HIS A 169 4.16 20.96 -9.94
C HIS A 169 5.40 20.09 -10.08
N THR A 170 5.35 18.81 -9.72
CA THR A 170 6.49 17.90 -9.91
C THR A 170 6.88 17.79 -11.38
N LEU A 171 5.89 17.69 -12.29
CA LEU A 171 6.13 17.64 -13.73
C LEU A 171 6.52 19.02 -14.29
N GLU A 172 5.99 20.10 -13.74
CA GLU A 172 6.33 21.47 -14.17
C GLU A 172 7.77 21.84 -13.77
N ILE A 173 8.19 21.49 -12.56
CA ILE A 173 9.57 21.62 -12.06
C ILE A 173 10.50 20.76 -12.89
N PHE A 174 10.10 19.51 -13.17
CA PHE A 174 10.86 18.61 -14.03
C PHE A 174 11.04 19.19 -15.44
N ALA A 175 9.97 19.68 -16.08
CA ALA A 175 10.05 20.25 -17.42
C ALA A 175 11.04 21.42 -17.50
N ARG A 176 11.09 22.25 -16.45
CA ARG A 176 12.02 23.38 -16.32
C ARG A 176 13.45 22.97 -15.97
N GLY A 177 13.69 21.73 -15.54
CA GLY A 177 15.01 21.28 -15.05
C GLY A 177 15.38 21.98 -13.75
N LEU A 178 14.46 22.01 -12.78
CA LEU A 178 14.70 22.60 -11.46
C LEU A 178 14.79 21.50 -10.39
N GLY A 179 15.30 21.85 -9.21
CA GLY A 179 15.43 20.93 -8.08
C GLY A 179 16.49 19.86 -8.34
N VAL A 180 16.17 18.59 -8.06
CA VAL A 180 17.10 17.46 -8.25
C VAL A 180 17.47 17.21 -9.73
N TRP A 181 16.76 17.84 -10.67
CA TRP A 181 16.95 17.69 -12.11
C TRP A 181 17.67 18.89 -12.76
N ASP A 182 18.33 19.74 -11.97
CA ASP A 182 19.06 20.93 -12.45
C ASP A 182 20.15 20.63 -13.49
N ARG A 183 20.75 19.44 -13.41
CA ARG A 183 21.79 18.96 -14.34
C ARG A 183 21.30 17.92 -15.34
N PHE A 184 20.01 17.60 -15.35
CA PHE A 184 19.47 16.64 -16.32
C PHE A 184 19.18 17.35 -17.65
N PRO A 185 19.74 16.94 -18.81
CA PRO A 185 19.64 17.70 -20.06
C PRO A 185 18.21 17.99 -20.53
N GLU A 186 17.97 19.16 -21.13
CA GLU A 186 16.64 19.56 -21.62
C GLU A 186 16.07 18.56 -22.65
N ALA A 187 16.91 18.08 -23.56
CA ALA A 187 16.49 17.09 -24.56
C ALA A 187 15.96 15.80 -23.89
N ASP A 188 16.66 15.32 -22.86
CA ASP A 188 16.27 14.12 -22.12
C ASP A 188 15.00 14.36 -21.29
N ARG A 189 14.81 15.57 -20.74
CA ARG A 189 13.56 15.96 -20.04
C ARG A 189 12.36 15.95 -21.00
N LYS A 190 12.51 16.49 -22.21
CA LYS A 190 11.46 16.46 -23.23
C LYS A 190 11.15 15.02 -23.66
N GLN A 191 12.18 14.20 -23.88
CA GLN A 191 12.02 12.79 -24.20
C GLN A 191 11.31 12.02 -23.07
N GLN A 192 11.67 12.28 -21.82
CA GLN A 192 11.04 11.70 -20.64
C GLN A 192 9.54 12.02 -20.58
N LEU A 193 9.15 13.28 -20.79
CA LEU A 193 7.74 13.69 -20.77
C LEU A 193 6.95 13.12 -21.96
N ALA A 194 7.55 13.08 -23.15
CA ALA A 194 6.94 12.46 -24.32
C ALA A 194 6.73 10.96 -24.13
N HIS A 195 7.73 10.25 -23.60
CA HIS A 195 7.64 8.83 -23.27
C HIS A 195 6.54 8.56 -22.23
N MET A 196 6.53 9.35 -21.15
CA MET A 196 5.50 9.28 -20.13
C MET A 196 4.10 9.49 -20.71
N ALA A 197 3.92 10.44 -21.63
CA ALA A 197 2.61 10.66 -22.26
C ALA A 197 2.14 9.45 -23.08
N THR A 198 3.03 8.81 -23.85
CA THR A 198 2.70 7.59 -24.59
C THR A 198 2.25 6.48 -23.64
N LEU A 199 2.98 6.25 -22.55
CA LEU A 199 2.61 5.22 -21.56
C LEU A 199 1.28 5.53 -20.87
N LEU A 200 0.98 6.80 -20.59
CA LEU A 200 -0.29 7.19 -20.00
C LEU A 200 -1.48 6.92 -20.94
N ASP A 201 -1.31 7.15 -22.24
CA ASP A 201 -2.32 6.79 -23.25
C ASP A 201 -2.47 5.26 -23.37
N ASP A 202 -1.35 4.52 -23.46
CA ASP A 202 -1.33 3.07 -23.67
C ASP A 202 -1.87 2.26 -22.47
N LEU A 203 -1.62 2.75 -21.26
CA LEU A 203 -2.02 2.07 -20.02
C LEU A 203 -3.39 2.53 -19.51
N TYR A 204 -4.05 3.48 -20.15
CA TYR A 204 -5.40 3.87 -19.74
C TYR A 204 -6.44 2.84 -20.25
N PRO A 205 -7.40 2.37 -19.42
CA PRO A 205 -7.77 2.86 -18.09
C PRO A 205 -7.17 2.11 -16.89
N THR A 206 -6.28 1.14 -17.10
CA THR A 206 -5.71 0.31 -16.03
C THR A 206 -4.71 1.06 -15.15
N PHE A 207 -4.03 2.06 -15.69
CA PHE A 207 -3.20 3.02 -14.97
C PHE A 207 -3.83 4.41 -15.05
N ARG A 208 -4.09 5.03 -13.89
CA ARG A 208 -4.78 6.32 -13.81
C ARG A 208 -3.96 7.33 -13.01
N LEU A 209 -3.40 8.32 -13.70
CA LEU A 209 -2.66 9.41 -13.07
C LEU A 209 -3.56 10.62 -12.82
N PHE A 210 -3.69 11.02 -11.57
CA PHE A 210 -4.36 12.24 -11.13
C PHE A 210 -3.31 13.27 -10.71
N LEU A 211 -3.42 14.50 -11.23
CA LEU A 211 -2.54 15.59 -10.83
C LEU A 211 -3.31 16.66 -10.07
N TYR A 212 -2.89 16.93 -8.83
CA TYR A 212 -3.51 17.92 -7.95
C TYR A 212 -2.62 19.16 -7.76
N ASP A 213 -3.23 20.26 -7.31
CA ASP A 213 -2.48 21.45 -6.89
C ASP A 213 -1.78 21.22 -5.54
N GLY A 214 -0.46 21.01 -5.59
CA GLY A 214 0.40 20.81 -4.41
C GLY A 214 0.47 21.99 -3.43
N ARG A 215 -0.04 23.18 -3.79
CA ARG A 215 -0.15 24.33 -2.89
C ARG A 215 -1.41 24.24 -2.02
N MET A 216 -2.43 23.53 -2.51
CA MET A 216 -3.71 23.35 -1.83
C MET A 216 -3.77 22.04 -1.04
N ARG A 217 -3.08 21.01 -1.52
CA ARG A 217 -3.05 19.67 -0.92
C ARG A 217 -1.63 19.16 -0.82
N TYR A 218 -1.37 18.40 0.24
CA TYR A 218 -0.10 17.71 0.44
C TYR A 218 -0.36 16.25 0.78
N SER A 219 0.52 15.36 0.30
CA SER A 219 0.56 13.97 0.71
C SER A 219 1.99 13.50 0.80
N ILE A 220 2.24 12.64 1.80
CA ILE A 220 3.47 11.87 1.88
C ILE A 220 3.49 10.78 0.79
N PRO A 221 4.66 10.31 0.36
CA PRO A 221 4.76 9.15 -0.52
C PRO A 221 4.28 7.88 0.18
N LEU A 222 3.33 7.18 -0.42
CA LEU A 222 2.71 5.99 0.15
C LEU A 222 2.11 5.09 -0.92
N THR A 223 1.96 3.80 -0.61
CA THR A 223 1.26 2.82 -1.44
C THR A 223 0.22 2.09 -0.60
N ILE A 224 -1.03 2.03 -1.06
CA ILE A 224 -2.12 1.29 -0.42
C ILE A 224 -2.40 0.06 -1.29
N PHE A 225 -2.29 -1.11 -0.67
CA PHE A 225 -2.44 -2.42 -1.29
C PHE A 225 -3.83 -2.96 -0.96
N GLY A 226 -4.83 -2.54 -1.74
CA GLY A 226 -6.22 -2.93 -1.51
C GLY A 226 -6.70 -2.59 -0.10
N PRO A 227 -7.50 -3.47 0.54
CA PRO A 227 -7.92 -3.29 1.93
C PRO A 227 -6.92 -3.83 2.96
N TYR A 228 -5.79 -4.40 2.52
CA TYR A 228 -4.94 -5.23 3.37
C TYR A 228 -3.89 -4.42 4.14
N ARG A 229 -3.20 -3.50 3.47
CA ARG A 229 -2.09 -2.75 4.05
C ARG A 229 -1.82 -1.43 3.34
N ALA A 230 -1.12 -0.54 4.02
CA ALA A 230 -0.54 0.66 3.44
C ALA A 230 0.93 0.79 3.85
N ALA A 231 1.81 1.03 2.87
CA ALA A 231 3.23 1.25 3.08
C ALA A 231 3.56 2.73 2.83
N ILE A 232 4.02 3.43 3.86
CA ILE A 232 4.49 4.80 3.79
C ILE A 232 6.00 4.76 3.60
N TYR A 233 6.50 5.51 2.64
CA TYR A 233 7.91 5.53 2.32
C TYR A 233 8.62 6.63 3.11
N VAL A 234 9.63 6.27 3.90
CA VAL A 234 10.35 7.17 4.81
C VAL A 234 11.85 7.02 4.57
N GLY A 235 12.40 7.80 3.66
CA GLY A 235 13.83 7.69 3.36
C GLY A 235 14.16 6.31 2.80
N ASP A 236 14.96 5.51 3.48
CA ASP A 236 15.40 4.17 3.05
C ASP A 236 14.59 3.01 3.64
N MET A 237 13.54 3.31 4.40
CA MET A 237 12.67 2.33 5.03
C MET A 237 11.21 2.55 4.63
N TYR A 238 10.38 1.52 4.84
CA TYR A 238 8.93 1.65 4.78
C TYR A 238 8.36 1.54 6.19
N VAL A 239 7.37 2.38 6.48
CA VAL A 239 6.46 2.24 7.60
C VAL A 239 5.22 1.51 7.10
N VAL A 240 4.98 0.29 7.58
CA VAL A 240 3.88 -0.55 7.11
C VAL A 240 2.74 -0.57 8.14
N LEU A 241 1.54 -0.24 7.66
CA LEU A 241 0.29 -0.25 8.43
C LEU A 241 -0.61 -1.37 7.92
N ASN A 242 -0.92 -2.34 8.78
CA ASN A 242 -1.80 -3.48 8.45
C ASN A 242 -3.19 -3.37 9.11
N ALA A 243 -3.37 -2.42 10.05
CA ALA A 243 -4.63 -2.26 10.76
C ALA A 243 -5.70 -1.61 9.87
N THR A 244 -6.93 -2.15 9.95
CA THR A 244 -8.07 -1.73 9.11
C THR A 244 -8.35 -0.23 9.19
N GLN A 245 -8.38 0.34 10.40
CA GLN A 245 -8.73 1.75 10.59
C GLN A 245 -7.69 2.70 9.97
N PRO A 246 -6.37 2.56 10.20
CA PRO A 246 -5.36 3.33 9.48
C PRO A 246 -5.40 3.17 7.95
N VAL A 247 -5.58 1.95 7.44
CA VAL A 247 -5.67 1.70 5.98
C VAL A 247 -6.89 2.42 5.37
N GLN A 248 -8.04 2.38 6.04
CA GLN A 248 -9.23 3.13 5.63
C GLN A 248 -9.02 4.64 5.68
N ALA A 249 -8.36 5.16 6.72
CA ALA A 249 -8.06 6.58 6.84
C ALA A 249 -7.14 7.06 5.70
N LEU A 250 -6.10 6.29 5.37
CA LEU A 250 -5.21 6.58 4.23
C LEU A 250 -5.93 6.45 2.89
N THR A 251 -6.84 5.49 2.74
CA THR A 251 -7.68 5.36 1.54
C THR A 251 -8.56 6.59 1.37
N GLN A 252 -9.20 7.05 2.45
CA GLN A 252 -10.01 8.27 2.41
C GLN A 252 -9.18 9.53 2.10
N HIS A 253 -7.96 9.60 2.64
CA HIS A 253 -7.00 10.66 2.29
C HIS A 253 -6.66 10.62 0.79
N PHE A 254 -6.37 9.44 0.23
CA PHE A 254 -6.10 9.28 -1.20
C PHE A 254 -7.29 9.68 -2.07
N ASP A 255 -8.51 9.26 -1.72
CA ASP A 255 -9.71 9.63 -2.45
C ASP A 255 -9.95 11.16 -2.43
N ASN A 256 -9.52 11.86 -1.36
CA ASN A 256 -9.56 13.32 -1.32
C ASN A 256 -8.54 13.98 -2.26
N LEU A 257 -7.40 13.33 -2.55
CA LEU A 257 -6.47 13.78 -3.59
C LEU A 257 -7.08 13.64 -4.98
N ILE A 258 -7.74 12.50 -5.25
CA ILE A 258 -8.50 12.29 -6.50
C ILE A 258 -9.52 13.41 -6.70
N ARG A 259 -10.35 13.68 -5.68
CA ARG A 259 -11.38 14.75 -5.74
C ARG A 259 -10.80 16.15 -5.93
N ALA A 260 -9.55 16.36 -5.54
CA ALA A 260 -8.85 17.64 -5.65
C ALA A 260 -7.94 17.70 -6.89
N ALA A 261 -8.00 16.71 -7.79
CA ALA A 261 -7.21 16.70 -9.00
C ALA A 261 -7.70 17.80 -9.97
N ASP A 262 -6.76 18.59 -10.47
CA ASP A 262 -7.01 19.57 -11.53
C ASP A 262 -6.88 18.92 -12.92
N VAL A 263 -6.06 17.87 -13.03
CA VAL A 263 -5.86 17.10 -14.25
C VAL A 263 -6.27 15.67 -13.99
N ASN A 264 -7.27 15.21 -14.73
CA ASN A 264 -7.81 13.86 -14.60
C ASN A 264 -7.02 12.86 -15.48
N PRO A 265 -7.19 11.54 -15.27
CA PRO A 265 -6.39 10.54 -15.97
C PRO A 265 -6.43 10.62 -17.50
N HIS A 266 -7.61 10.91 -18.07
CA HIS A 266 -7.77 11.05 -19.52
C HIS A 266 -7.09 12.31 -20.10
N GLU A 267 -6.69 13.25 -19.25
CA GLU A 267 -6.02 14.51 -19.62
C GLU A 267 -4.51 14.45 -19.32
N ALA A 268 -4.07 13.52 -18.48
CA ALA A 268 -2.70 13.44 -17.98
C ALA A 268 -1.65 13.29 -19.09
N ALA A 269 -1.95 12.49 -20.12
CA ALA A 269 -1.06 12.34 -21.28
C ALA A 269 -0.92 13.64 -22.08
N ALA A 270 -2.03 14.36 -22.29
CA ALA A 270 -2.01 15.66 -22.96
C ALA A 270 -1.23 16.71 -22.14
N PHE A 271 -1.40 16.72 -20.81
CA PHE A 271 -0.65 17.58 -19.91
C PHE A 271 0.87 17.33 -20.02
N ALA A 272 1.31 16.07 -20.00
CA ALA A 272 2.71 15.71 -20.17
C ALA A 272 3.26 16.12 -21.56
N ARG A 273 2.51 15.89 -22.64
CA ARG A 273 2.87 16.34 -24.00
C ARG A 273 3.05 17.86 -24.08
N ASN A 274 2.13 18.61 -23.48
CA ASN A 274 2.19 20.06 -23.49
C ASN A 274 3.46 20.56 -22.79
N LEU A 275 3.82 19.98 -21.64
CA LEU A 275 5.07 20.31 -20.95
C LEU A 275 6.32 19.97 -21.77
N ALA A 276 6.30 18.86 -22.53
CA ALA A 276 7.41 18.50 -23.42
C ALA A 276 7.61 19.51 -24.57
N GLY A 277 6.51 20.12 -25.04
CA GLY A 277 6.52 21.14 -26.09
C GLY A 277 6.86 22.56 -25.62
N MET A 278 6.92 22.81 -24.30
CA MET A 278 7.25 24.12 -23.78
C MET A 278 8.75 24.41 -23.87
N SER A 279 9.08 25.61 -24.33
CA SER A 279 10.40 26.20 -24.16
C SER A 279 10.35 27.14 -22.96
N PHE A 280 11.21 26.89 -21.98
CA PHE A 280 11.36 27.76 -20.83
C PHE A 280 12.57 28.67 -21.07
N PRO A 281 12.46 29.99 -20.88
CA PRO A 281 13.63 30.84 -20.93
C PRO A 281 14.64 30.36 -19.89
N SER A 282 15.88 30.14 -20.30
CA SER A 282 17.00 29.87 -19.40
C SER A 282 17.08 31.05 -18.43
N GLY A 283 16.75 30.83 -17.16
CA GLY A 283 16.89 31.87 -16.15
C GLY A 283 18.32 32.37 -16.14
N SER A 284 18.51 33.67 -16.36
CA SER A 284 19.77 34.35 -16.07
C SER A 284 20.05 34.16 -14.58
N ALA A 285 21.01 33.30 -14.27
CA ALA A 285 21.61 33.21 -12.95
C ALA A 285 22.34 34.51 -12.61
#